data_AF-A0A9E2XI94-F1
#
_entry.id   AF-A0A9E2XI94-F1
#
_cell.length_a   1.000
_cell.length_b   1.000
_cell.length_c   1.000
_cell.angle_alpha   90.00
_cell.angle_beta   90.00
_cell.angle_gamma   90.00
#
_symmetry.space_group_name_H-M   'P 1'
#
loop_
_entity.id
_entity.type
_entity.pdbx_description
1 polymer ?
#
loop_
_entity_poly.entity_id
_entity_poly.type
_entity_poly.pdbx_seq_one_letter_code
_entity_poly.pdbx_strand_id
1 'polypeptide(L)'
;MFDDEGNVARLAEYRHELERNPDNIGVIQRMASMLRVAGEYGEALQFYQRAAAHERGDGVANALTPGRNPWGIDIACLRWLLGDRRQALQEMHGMVAGILDGSISYGDAAGGVSQGLLLYYMAVTTGERREASFALEYFKNRVDQLRGVHSNLLQVWPCPIARYYLGDIEFESVMRAVNRIPTVRANPTTLELGRRRKFVAALFHDGTKQRAHGDEEGCITRMRECAGLDNTRIDQEWYLARHEVERAKQ
;
A
#
# COMPACT_ATOMS: atom_id res chain seq x y z
N MET A 1 14.50 -7.72 -16.59
CA MET A 1 15.28 -8.92 -16.21
C MET A 1 16.21 -8.48 -15.09
N PHE A 2 15.88 -8.86 -13.86
CA PHE A 2 16.61 -8.43 -12.67
C PHE A 2 17.89 -9.27 -12.56
N ASP A 3 19.00 -8.63 -12.22
CA ASP A 3 20.27 -9.28 -11.97
C ASP A 3 20.19 -10.05 -10.64
N ASP A 4 19.77 -11.31 -10.73
CA ASP A 4 19.58 -12.19 -9.57
C ASP A 4 20.91 -12.45 -8.85
N GLU A 5 22.04 -12.48 -9.57
CA GLU A 5 23.36 -12.68 -8.98
C GLU A 5 23.78 -11.51 -8.10
N GLY A 6 23.58 -10.27 -8.58
CA GLY A 6 23.84 -9.06 -7.80
C GLY A 6 22.95 -8.89 -6.56
N ASN A 7 21.73 -9.44 -6.57
CA ASN A 7 20.83 -9.42 -5.41
C ASN A 7 21.21 -10.48 -4.38
N VAL A 8 21.60 -11.68 -4.81
CA VAL A 8 22.04 -12.76 -3.93
C VAL A 8 23.31 -12.36 -3.18
N ALA A 9 24.29 -11.77 -3.86
CA ALA A 9 25.53 -11.28 -3.23
C ALA A 9 25.23 -10.23 -2.14
N ARG A 10 24.36 -9.26 -2.43
CA ARG A 10 23.96 -8.24 -1.44
C ARG A 10 23.19 -8.80 -0.25
N LEU A 11 22.32 -9.78 -0.47
CA LEU A 11 21.61 -10.45 0.64
C LEU A 11 22.60 -11.20 1.55
N ALA A 12 23.64 -11.82 0.98
CA ALA A 12 24.70 -12.45 1.75
C ALA A 12 25.52 -11.43 2.57
N GLU A 13 25.86 -10.28 1.97
CA GLU A 13 26.52 -9.17 2.68
C GLU A 13 25.69 -8.66 3.86
N TYR A 14 24.39 -8.45 3.67
CA TYR A 14 23.49 -8.03 4.75
C TYR A 14 23.35 -9.09 5.85
N ARG A 15 23.29 -10.37 5.50
CA ARG A 15 23.29 -11.46 6.50
C ARG A 15 24.55 -11.41 7.36
N HIS A 16 25.72 -11.28 6.74
CA HIS A 16 27.00 -11.15 7.43
C HIS A 16 27.09 -9.89 8.31
N GLU A 17 26.50 -8.77 7.86
CA GLU A 17 26.43 -7.56 8.67
C GLU A 17 25.53 -7.74 9.91
N LEU A 18 24.40 -8.44 9.76
CA LEU A 18 23.50 -8.75 10.87
C LEU A 18 24.06 -9.79 11.85
N GLU A 19 24.95 -10.67 11.41
CA GLU A 19 25.69 -11.56 12.32
C GLU A 19 26.60 -10.75 13.27
N ARG A 20 27.20 -9.65 12.78
CA ARG A 20 28.07 -8.78 13.56
C ARG A 20 27.32 -7.75 14.38
N ASN A 21 26.24 -7.23 13.84
CA ASN A 21 25.37 -6.26 14.49
C ASN A 21 23.91 -6.63 14.24
N PRO A 22 23.33 -7.49 15.08
CA PRO A 22 21.96 -7.96 14.90
C PRO A 22 20.96 -6.82 14.78
N ASP A 23 21.14 -5.74 15.53
CA ASP A 23 20.14 -4.67 15.64
C ASP A 23 20.41 -3.50 14.69
N ASN A 24 21.19 -3.73 13.62
CA ASN A 24 21.38 -2.75 12.57
C ASN A 24 20.09 -2.54 11.77
N ILE A 25 19.28 -1.56 12.19
CA ILE A 25 17.96 -1.28 11.61
C ILE A 25 18.03 -0.90 10.13
N GLY A 26 19.08 -0.20 9.71
CA GLY A 26 19.28 0.12 8.29
C GLY A 26 19.40 -1.13 7.43
N VAL A 27 20.10 -2.15 7.92
CA VAL A 27 20.27 -3.43 7.23
C VAL A 27 18.99 -4.27 7.29
N ILE A 28 18.34 -4.34 8.45
CA ILE A 28 17.05 -5.03 8.63
C ILE A 28 16.03 -4.52 7.59
N GLN A 29 15.90 -3.20 7.43
CA GLN A 29 14.98 -2.58 6.48
C GLN A 29 15.33 -2.91 5.02
N ARG A 30 16.62 -2.82 4.65
CA ARG A 30 17.08 -3.14 3.30
C ARG A 30 16.86 -4.61 2.96
N MET A 31 17.10 -5.50 3.92
CA MET A 31 16.88 -6.93 3.78
C MET A 31 15.40 -7.25 3.59
N ALA A 32 14.52 -6.69 4.42
CA ALA A 32 13.06 -6.85 4.28
C ALA A 32 12.57 -6.42 2.89
N SER A 33 13.04 -5.27 2.41
CA SER A 33 12.66 -4.73 1.09
C SER A 33 13.14 -5.63 -0.06
N MET A 34 14.40 -6.08 -0.01
CA MET A 34 14.96 -6.96 -1.04
C MET A 34 14.29 -8.33 -1.08
N LEU A 35 14.03 -8.94 0.08
CA LEU A 35 13.32 -10.21 0.18
C LEU A 35 11.90 -10.11 -0.39
N ARG A 36 11.17 -9.02 -0.10
CA ARG A 36 9.86 -8.80 -0.73
C ARG A 36 9.96 -8.71 -2.25
N VAL A 37 10.93 -7.98 -2.78
CA VAL A 37 11.14 -7.87 -4.24
C VAL A 37 11.45 -9.24 -4.87
N ALA A 38 12.20 -10.09 -4.16
CA ALA A 38 12.49 -11.46 -4.57
C ALA A 38 11.29 -12.41 -4.47
N GLY A 39 10.18 -11.99 -3.83
CA GLY A 39 9.01 -12.83 -3.59
C GLY A 39 9.11 -13.69 -2.31
N GLU A 40 10.17 -13.53 -1.53
CA GLU A 40 10.42 -14.23 -0.26
C GLU A 40 9.62 -13.58 0.88
N TYR A 41 8.29 -13.59 0.75
CA TYR A 41 7.38 -12.83 1.62
C TYR A 41 7.45 -13.28 3.10
N GLY A 42 7.72 -14.56 3.35
CA GLY A 42 7.86 -15.11 4.70
C GLY A 42 9.03 -14.52 5.47
N GLU A 43 10.23 -14.54 4.86
CA GLU A 43 11.42 -13.92 5.46
C GLU A 43 11.26 -12.39 5.52
N ALA A 44 10.73 -11.77 4.47
CA ALA A 44 10.49 -10.32 4.45
C ALA A 44 9.61 -9.87 5.64
N LEU A 45 8.54 -10.61 5.92
CA LEU A 45 7.62 -10.32 7.04
C LEU A 45 8.36 -10.35 8.38
N GLN A 46 9.25 -11.32 8.61
CA GLN A 46 10.02 -11.41 9.85
C GLN A 46 10.92 -10.18 10.05
N PHE A 47 11.59 -9.71 8.98
CA PHE A 47 12.43 -8.52 9.07
C PHE A 47 11.61 -7.22 9.28
N TYR A 48 10.46 -7.06 8.63
CA TYR A 48 9.58 -5.92 8.89
C TYR A 48 9.03 -5.93 10.32
N GLN A 49 8.64 -7.10 10.85
CA GLN A 49 8.22 -7.23 12.24
C GLN A 49 9.34 -6.88 13.22
N ARG A 50 10.57 -7.28 12.91
CA ARG A 50 11.75 -6.94 13.72
C ARG A 50 12.02 -5.43 13.70
N ALA A 51 11.93 -4.79 12.53
CA ALA A 51 12.05 -3.32 12.42
C ALA A 51 10.98 -2.59 13.24
N ALA A 52 9.73 -3.07 13.17
CA ALA A 52 8.62 -2.50 13.95
C ALA A 52 8.77 -2.72 15.46
N ALA A 53 9.29 -3.89 15.88
CA ALA A 53 9.56 -4.17 17.28
C ALA A 53 10.66 -3.27 17.86
N HIS A 54 11.74 -3.04 17.11
CA HIS A 54 12.81 -2.14 17.51
C HIS A 54 12.29 -0.70 17.67
N GLU A 55 11.49 -0.20 16.73
CA GLU A 55 10.94 1.16 16.82
C GLU A 55 10.02 1.34 18.03
N ARG A 56 9.20 0.34 18.37
CA ARG A 56 8.37 0.37 19.60
C ARG A 56 9.21 0.30 20.88
N GLY A 57 10.34 -0.40 20.83
CA GLY A 57 11.28 -0.53 21.95
C GLY A 57 12.15 0.69 22.18
N ASP A 58 12.30 1.56 21.18
CA ASP A 58 13.05 2.81 21.28
C ASP A 58 12.23 3.88 22.01
N GLY A 59 12.41 3.98 23.32
CA GLY A 59 11.68 4.93 24.18
C GLY A 59 11.90 6.40 23.79
N VAL A 60 13.04 6.76 23.20
CA VAL A 60 13.31 8.13 22.75
C VAL A 60 12.57 8.40 21.45
N ALA A 61 12.66 7.50 20.46
CA ALA A 61 11.92 7.64 19.21
C ALA A 61 10.40 7.63 19.44
N ASN A 62 9.91 6.79 20.34
CA ASN A 62 8.49 6.72 20.68
C ASN A 62 8.02 7.96 21.45
N ALA A 63 8.87 8.57 22.29
CA ALA A 63 8.55 9.84 22.94
C ALA A 63 8.51 11.02 21.95
N LEU A 64 9.43 11.02 20.96
CA LEU A 64 9.51 12.08 19.94
C LEU A 64 8.44 11.95 18.86
N THR A 65 8.06 10.72 18.51
CA THR A 65 7.04 10.41 17.49
C THR A 65 6.07 9.33 17.98
N PRO A 66 5.21 9.62 18.97
CA PRO A 66 4.27 8.65 19.50
C PRO A 66 3.37 8.09 18.39
N GLY A 67 3.10 6.78 18.42
CA GLY A 67 2.16 6.17 17.48
C GLY A 67 2.69 6.03 16.05
N ARG A 68 4.00 6.15 15.84
CA ARG A 68 4.59 5.90 14.52
C ARG A 68 4.45 4.43 14.15
N ASN A 69 3.94 4.15 12.93
CA ASN A 69 3.80 2.80 12.41
C ASN A 69 4.17 2.76 10.91
N PRO A 70 5.46 2.88 10.57
CA PRO A 70 5.89 3.02 9.18
C PRO A 70 5.86 1.68 8.42
N TRP A 71 5.88 0.55 9.14
CA TRP A 71 5.91 -0.79 8.55
C TRP A 71 4.55 -1.50 8.54
N GLY A 72 3.52 -0.91 9.14
CA GLY A 72 2.22 -1.57 9.29
C GLY A 72 1.57 -1.96 7.96
N ILE A 73 1.67 -1.09 6.95
CA ILE A 73 1.19 -1.40 5.59
C ILE A 73 1.96 -2.59 4.99
N ASP A 74 3.30 -2.60 5.07
CA ASP A 74 4.12 -3.70 4.57
C ASP A 74 3.77 -5.02 5.26
N ILE A 75 3.66 -5.01 6.60
CA ILE A 75 3.32 -6.19 7.41
C ILE A 75 1.95 -6.73 7.03
N ALA A 76 0.93 -5.87 6.95
CA ALA A 76 -0.43 -6.28 6.59
C ALA A 76 -0.48 -6.86 5.16
N CYS A 77 0.19 -6.22 4.20
CA CYS A 77 0.21 -6.70 2.81
C CYS A 77 0.98 -8.02 2.67
N LEU A 78 2.10 -8.20 3.38
CA LEU A 78 2.84 -9.47 3.36
C LEU A 78 2.04 -10.61 3.99
N ARG A 79 1.35 -10.36 5.12
CA ARG A 79 0.42 -11.35 5.69
C ARG A 79 -0.68 -11.71 4.71
N TRP A 80 -1.23 -10.72 4.00
CA TRP A 80 -2.23 -10.96 2.95
C TRP A 80 -1.68 -11.87 1.86
N LEU A 81 -0.49 -11.57 1.34
CA LEU A 81 0.18 -12.35 0.29
C LEU A 81 0.50 -13.79 0.73
N LEU A 82 0.77 -14.01 2.02
CA LEU A 82 0.99 -15.32 2.63
C LEU A 82 -0.31 -16.07 2.97
N GLY A 83 -1.48 -15.49 2.68
CA GLY A 83 -2.78 -16.12 2.92
C GLY A 83 -3.36 -15.91 4.33
N ASP A 84 -2.66 -15.20 5.21
CA ASP A 84 -3.13 -14.84 6.56
C ASP A 84 -4.09 -13.64 6.50
N ARG A 85 -5.18 -13.79 5.75
CA ARG A 85 -6.13 -12.72 5.38
C ARG A 85 -6.74 -12.06 6.60
N ARG A 86 -7.09 -12.86 7.63
CA ARG A 86 -7.74 -12.36 8.85
C ARG A 86 -6.82 -11.42 9.63
N GLN A 87 -5.56 -11.80 9.85
CA GLN A 87 -4.63 -10.91 10.56
C GLN A 87 -4.28 -9.69 9.71
N ALA A 88 -4.09 -9.85 8.40
CA ALA A 88 -3.86 -8.72 7.50
C ALA A 88 -4.99 -7.67 7.58
N LEU A 89 -6.26 -8.12 7.55
CA LEU A 89 -7.42 -7.25 7.69
C LEU A 89 -7.48 -6.58 9.07
N GLN A 90 -7.22 -7.32 10.15
CA GLN A 90 -7.19 -6.79 11.52
C GLN A 90 -6.09 -5.73 11.70
N GLU A 91 -4.90 -5.95 11.17
CA GLU A 91 -3.78 -5.00 11.21
C GLU A 91 -4.12 -3.72 10.44
N MET A 92 -4.72 -3.87 9.26
CA MET A 92 -5.14 -2.71 8.45
C MET A 92 -6.28 -1.93 9.10
N HIS A 93 -7.26 -2.62 9.69
CA HIS A 93 -8.32 -1.99 10.50
C HIS A 93 -7.71 -1.21 11.67
N GLY A 94 -6.82 -1.86 12.44
CA GLY A 94 -6.16 -1.24 13.59
C GLY A 94 -5.39 0.02 13.20
N MET A 95 -4.77 0.05 12.03
CA MET A 95 -4.13 1.27 11.51
C MET A 95 -5.15 2.38 11.22
N VAL A 96 -6.26 2.07 10.54
CA VAL A 96 -7.29 3.07 10.22
C VAL A 96 -7.96 3.61 11.48
N ALA A 97 -8.29 2.72 12.42
CA ALA A 97 -8.85 3.09 13.73
C ALA A 97 -7.86 3.93 14.54
N GLY A 98 -6.59 3.56 14.57
CA GLY A 98 -5.55 4.31 15.28
C GLY A 98 -5.32 5.72 14.72
N ILE A 99 -5.49 5.91 13.41
CA ILE A 99 -5.43 7.24 12.78
C ILE A 99 -6.69 8.07 13.12
N LEU A 100 -7.83 7.43 13.38
CA LEU A 100 -9.06 8.12 13.81
C LEU A 100 -9.00 8.54 15.28
N ASP A 101 -8.52 7.69 16.17
CA ASP A 101 -8.43 7.96 17.60
C ASP A 101 -7.16 8.73 18.02
N GLY A 102 -6.21 8.90 17.10
CA GLY A 102 -4.97 9.64 17.31
C GLY A 102 -3.84 8.82 17.94
N SER A 103 -4.04 7.52 18.18
CA SER A 103 -2.98 6.61 18.62
C SER A 103 -1.94 6.32 17.54
N ILE A 104 -2.25 6.63 16.27
CA ILE A 104 -1.28 6.67 15.16
C ILE A 104 -1.19 8.08 14.62
N SER A 105 -0.03 8.71 14.83
CA SER A 105 0.19 10.13 14.49
C SER A 105 0.40 10.40 13.00
N TYR A 106 0.78 9.38 12.22
CA TYR A 106 1.17 9.56 10.82
C TYR A 106 0.52 8.52 9.91
N GLY A 107 -0.28 9.01 8.96
CA GLY A 107 -0.72 8.28 7.78
C GLY A 107 0.13 8.64 6.55
N ASP A 108 -0.52 8.78 5.41
CA ASP A 108 0.06 9.40 4.21
C ASP A 108 -0.16 10.92 4.17
N ALA A 109 0.28 11.57 3.09
CA ALA A 109 0.09 13.01 2.88
C ALA A 109 -1.40 13.44 2.79
N ALA A 110 -2.32 12.49 2.61
CA ALA A 110 -3.76 12.72 2.61
C ALA A 110 -4.41 12.31 3.94
N GLY A 111 -3.63 12.11 5.01
CA GLY A 111 -4.15 11.82 6.35
C GLY A 111 -4.49 10.35 6.57
N GLY A 112 -3.86 9.42 5.85
CA GLY A 112 -4.03 7.98 6.03
C GLY A 112 -4.97 7.32 5.01
N VAL A 113 -5.22 7.99 3.88
CA VAL A 113 -6.14 7.48 2.86
C VAL A 113 -5.66 6.14 2.28
N SER A 114 -4.35 5.93 2.12
CA SER A 114 -3.75 4.67 1.66
C SER A 114 -4.13 3.49 2.55
N GLN A 115 -4.14 3.67 3.88
CA GLN A 115 -4.55 2.65 4.85
C GLN A 115 -6.02 2.29 4.65
N GLY A 116 -6.90 3.30 4.54
CA GLY A 116 -8.33 3.07 4.28
C GLY A 116 -8.57 2.39 2.92
N LEU A 117 -7.82 2.75 1.89
CA LEU A 117 -7.89 2.19 0.54
C LEU A 117 -7.53 0.70 0.54
N LEU A 118 -6.45 0.33 1.22
CA LEU A 118 -6.05 -1.08 1.38
C LEU A 118 -7.04 -1.85 2.27
N LEU A 119 -7.57 -1.22 3.34
CA LEU A 119 -8.63 -1.83 4.16
C LEU A 119 -9.85 -2.18 3.33
N TYR A 120 -10.31 -1.22 2.52
CA TYR A 120 -11.47 -1.41 1.64
C TYR A 120 -11.24 -2.57 0.66
N TYR A 121 -10.06 -2.63 0.03
CA TYR A 121 -9.70 -3.74 -0.85
C TYR A 121 -9.74 -5.10 -0.13
N MET A 122 -9.11 -5.18 1.04
CA MET A 122 -9.07 -6.42 1.82
C MET A 122 -10.50 -6.85 2.20
N ALA A 123 -11.30 -5.92 2.70
CA ALA A 123 -12.68 -6.15 3.13
C ALA A 123 -13.58 -6.63 1.98
N VAL A 124 -13.54 -5.96 0.83
CA VAL A 124 -14.32 -6.36 -0.35
C VAL A 124 -13.89 -7.75 -0.84
N THR A 125 -12.59 -8.02 -0.87
CA THR A 125 -12.06 -9.30 -1.34
C THR A 125 -12.42 -10.47 -0.43
N THR A 126 -12.59 -10.24 0.88
CA THR A 126 -13.06 -11.26 1.84
C THR A 126 -14.57 -11.24 2.07
N GLY A 127 -15.32 -10.34 1.45
CA GLY A 127 -16.78 -10.20 1.67
C GLY A 127 -17.17 -9.59 3.01
N GLU A 128 -16.24 -8.96 3.73
CA GLU A 128 -16.44 -8.36 5.06
C GLU A 128 -17.12 -7.00 4.94
N ARG A 129 -18.45 -7.01 4.77
CA ARG A 129 -19.25 -5.80 4.50
C ARG A 129 -19.09 -4.69 5.54
N ARG A 130 -18.96 -5.05 6.83
CA ARG A 130 -18.78 -4.06 7.91
C ARG A 130 -17.46 -3.30 7.76
N GLU A 131 -16.39 -4.01 7.42
CA GLU A 131 -15.07 -3.41 7.20
C GLU A 131 -15.05 -2.53 5.95
N ALA A 132 -15.74 -2.94 4.89
CA ALA A 132 -15.88 -2.13 3.69
C ALA A 132 -16.66 -0.83 3.97
N SER A 133 -17.76 -0.89 4.73
CA SER A 133 -18.51 0.29 5.18
C SER A 133 -17.66 1.21 6.06
N PHE A 134 -16.92 0.66 7.02
CA PHE A 134 -16.02 1.42 7.88
C PHE A 134 -14.95 2.18 7.07
N ALA A 135 -14.35 1.55 6.07
CA ALA A 135 -13.38 2.21 5.19
C ALA A 135 -14.01 3.34 4.36
N LEU A 136 -15.26 3.19 3.88
CA LEU A 136 -15.97 4.26 3.17
C LEU A 136 -16.31 5.45 4.09
N GLU A 137 -16.75 5.17 5.33
CA GLU A 137 -16.97 6.21 6.34
C GLU A 137 -15.67 6.96 6.67
N TYR A 138 -14.57 6.22 6.77
CA TYR A 138 -13.24 6.80 6.92
C TYR A 138 -12.87 7.73 5.75
N PHE A 139 -13.11 7.33 4.50
CA PHE A 139 -12.89 8.21 3.35
C PHE A 139 -13.71 9.49 3.44
N LYS A 140 -14.99 9.38 3.77
CA LYS A 140 -15.87 10.53 3.93
C LYS A 140 -15.33 11.48 5.00
N ASN A 141 -14.95 10.96 6.16
CA ASN A 141 -14.36 11.73 7.23
C ASN A 141 -13.10 12.49 6.77
N ARG A 142 -12.18 11.82 6.08
CA ARG A 142 -10.94 12.45 5.59
C ARG A 142 -11.19 13.49 4.52
N VAL A 143 -12.06 13.20 3.55
CA VAL A 143 -12.42 14.16 2.49
C VAL A 143 -13.09 15.40 3.08
N ASP A 144 -14.01 15.23 4.04
CA ASP A 144 -14.70 16.36 4.70
C ASP A 144 -13.74 17.21 5.54
N GLN A 145 -12.79 16.58 6.27
CA GLN A 145 -11.73 17.31 6.98
C GLN A 145 -10.88 18.15 6.01
N LEU A 146 -10.46 17.58 4.88
CA LEU A 146 -9.64 18.30 3.90
C LEU A 146 -10.41 19.45 3.22
N ARG A 147 -11.71 19.28 2.98
CA ARG A 147 -12.60 20.35 2.48
C ARG A 147 -12.63 21.55 3.43
N GLY A 148 -12.66 21.32 4.74
CA GLY A 148 -12.72 22.36 5.75
C GLY A 148 -11.43 23.18 5.92
N VAL A 149 -10.28 22.65 5.48
CA VAL A 149 -8.97 23.31 5.66
C VAL A 149 -8.53 24.05 4.39
N HIS A 150 -8.47 23.35 3.26
CA HIS A 150 -8.07 23.93 1.97
C HIS A 150 -8.49 23.03 0.82
N SER A 151 -9.26 23.56 -0.14
CA SER A 151 -9.74 22.79 -1.30
C SER A 151 -8.63 22.17 -2.15
N ASN A 152 -7.43 22.78 -2.17
CA ASN A 152 -6.26 22.24 -2.86
C ASN A 152 -5.75 20.91 -2.26
N LEU A 153 -6.03 20.64 -0.98
CA LEU A 153 -5.64 19.38 -0.34
C LEU A 153 -6.42 18.17 -0.87
N LEU A 154 -7.58 18.39 -1.49
CA LEU A 154 -8.34 17.34 -2.18
C LEU A 154 -7.63 16.79 -3.43
N GLN A 155 -6.57 17.46 -3.88
CA GLN A 155 -5.69 17.01 -4.98
C GLN A 155 -4.43 16.31 -4.46
N VAL A 156 -4.20 16.28 -3.14
CA VAL A 156 -3.09 15.55 -2.54
C VAL A 156 -3.34 14.06 -2.68
N TRP A 157 -2.37 13.35 -3.24
CA TRP A 157 -2.48 11.92 -3.45
C TRP A 157 -2.42 11.15 -2.12
N PRO A 158 -3.25 10.10 -1.90
CA PRO A 158 -4.23 9.49 -2.81
C PRO A 158 -5.70 9.96 -2.65
N CYS A 159 -5.96 11.16 -2.12
CA CYS A 159 -7.32 11.70 -1.92
C CYS A 159 -8.23 11.63 -3.16
N PRO A 160 -7.76 11.85 -4.42
CA PRO A 160 -8.60 11.67 -5.60
C PRO A 160 -9.22 10.27 -5.70
N ILE A 161 -8.53 9.21 -5.27
CA ILE A 161 -9.08 7.85 -5.27
C ILE A 161 -10.21 7.74 -4.23
N ALA A 162 -10.03 8.25 -3.01
CA ALA A 162 -11.09 8.26 -2.00
C ALA A 162 -12.35 8.98 -2.50
N ARG A 163 -12.19 10.14 -3.15
CA ARG A 163 -13.29 10.88 -3.78
C ARG A 163 -14.00 10.06 -4.87
N TYR A 164 -13.25 9.29 -5.65
CA TYR A 164 -13.82 8.36 -6.63
C TYR A 164 -14.64 7.25 -5.96
N TYR A 165 -14.20 6.69 -4.83
CA TYR A 165 -15.00 5.73 -4.06
C TYR A 165 -16.31 6.34 -3.53
N LEU A 166 -16.27 7.60 -3.10
CA LEU A 166 -17.44 8.33 -2.61
C LEU A 166 -18.39 8.79 -3.73
N GLY A 167 -18.01 8.63 -5.00
CA GLY A 167 -18.80 9.11 -6.14
C GLY A 167 -18.72 10.62 -6.38
N ASP A 168 -17.78 11.31 -5.73
CA ASP A 168 -17.57 12.76 -5.92
C ASP A 168 -16.98 13.08 -7.31
N ILE A 169 -16.21 12.15 -7.87
CA ILE A 169 -15.53 12.31 -9.17
C ILE A 169 -15.52 10.98 -9.92
N GLU A 170 -15.46 11.06 -11.24
CA GLU A 170 -15.27 9.91 -12.13
C GLU A 170 -13.82 9.42 -12.17
N PHE A 171 -13.60 8.16 -12.55
CA PHE A 171 -12.27 7.58 -12.68
C PHE A 171 -11.35 8.36 -13.63
N GLU A 172 -11.91 8.93 -14.70
CA GLU A 172 -11.16 9.82 -15.61
C GLU A 172 -10.53 11.02 -14.87
N SER A 173 -11.21 11.55 -13.85
CA SER A 173 -10.68 12.64 -13.01
C SER A 173 -9.53 12.16 -12.14
N VAL A 174 -9.56 10.91 -11.65
CA VAL A 174 -8.41 10.29 -10.96
C VAL A 174 -7.22 10.22 -11.90
N MET A 175 -7.43 9.78 -13.14
CA MET A 175 -6.37 9.67 -14.15
C MET A 175 -5.79 11.04 -14.55
N ARG A 176 -6.61 12.09 -14.59
CA ARG A 176 -6.14 13.47 -14.73
C ARG A 176 -5.28 13.92 -13.53
N ALA A 177 -5.58 13.45 -12.31
CA ALA A 177 -4.73 13.73 -11.14
C ALA A 177 -3.39 12.97 -11.17
N VAL A 178 -3.34 11.80 -11.82
CA VAL A 178 -2.09 11.08 -12.11
C VAL A 178 -1.25 11.84 -13.14
N ASN A 179 -1.89 12.28 -14.24
CA ASN A 179 -1.26 12.98 -15.35
C ASN A 179 -1.68 14.45 -15.37
N ARG A 180 -0.86 15.33 -14.77
CA ARG A 180 -1.06 16.79 -14.83
C ARG A 180 -1.10 17.37 -16.26
N ILE A 181 -0.72 16.59 -17.28
CA ILE A 181 -0.78 16.96 -18.70
C ILE A 181 -1.71 15.96 -19.43
N PRO A 182 -2.84 16.38 -20.01
CA PRO A 182 -3.92 15.47 -20.43
C PRO A 182 -3.71 14.71 -21.75
N THR A 183 -2.65 14.97 -22.52
CA THR A 183 -2.71 14.77 -23.99
C THR A 183 -1.78 13.71 -24.57
N VAL A 184 -0.95 13.03 -23.78
CA VAL A 184 -0.13 11.94 -24.29
C VAL A 184 -0.51 10.65 -23.59
N ARG A 185 -0.90 9.64 -24.37
CA ARG A 185 -1.01 8.24 -23.95
C ARG A 185 0.41 7.78 -23.59
N ALA A 186 0.89 8.20 -22.42
CA ALA A 186 2.25 7.99 -22.01
C ALA A 186 2.49 6.49 -21.84
N ASN A 187 3.56 5.99 -22.43
CA ASN A 187 3.98 4.61 -22.19
C ASN A 187 4.28 4.48 -20.68
N PRO A 188 3.59 3.60 -19.94
CA PRO A 188 3.78 3.51 -18.50
C PRO A 188 5.23 3.19 -18.09
N THR A 189 6.00 2.55 -18.96
CA THR A 189 7.43 2.24 -18.76
C THR A 189 8.33 3.47 -18.86
N THR A 190 7.88 4.54 -19.52
CA THR A 190 8.61 5.82 -19.65
C THR A 190 8.12 6.88 -18.65
N LEU A 191 7.12 6.57 -17.82
CA LEU A 191 6.66 7.48 -16.78
C LEU A 191 7.73 7.64 -15.70
N GLU A 192 7.90 8.89 -15.24
CA GLU A 192 8.65 9.17 -14.02
C GLU A 192 8.08 8.38 -12.83
N LEU A 193 8.98 7.94 -11.94
CA LEU A 193 8.68 7.05 -10.82
C LEU A 193 7.42 7.47 -10.05
N GLY A 194 7.34 8.74 -9.64
CA GLY A 194 6.19 9.25 -8.88
C GLY A 194 4.85 9.14 -9.61
N ARG A 195 4.82 9.27 -10.95
CA ARG A 195 3.59 9.09 -11.73
C ARG A 195 3.22 7.62 -11.86
N ARG A 196 4.21 6.75 -12.05
CA ARG A 196 4.00 5.30 -12.13
C ARG A 196 3.33 4.76 -10.86
N ARG A 197 3.81 5.17 -9.68
CA ARG A 197 3.22 4.79 -8.39
C ARG A 197 1.74 5.18 -8.28
N LYS A 198 1.40 6.40 -8.71
CA LYS A 198 0.01 6.87 -8.73
C LYS A 198 -0.85 6.09 -9.73
N PHE A 199 -0.28 5.74 -10.88
CA PHE A 199 -0.97 4.94 -11.91
C PHE A 199 -1.27 3.52 -11.41
N VAL A 200 -0.31 2.87 -10.74
CA VAL A 200 -0.47 1.57 -10.06
C VAL A 200 -1.64 1.62 -9.07
N ALA A 201 -1.62 2.58 -8.14
CA ALA A 201 -2.68 2.71 -7.15
C ALA A 201 -4.04 3.04 -7.79
N ALA A 202 -4.09 3.90 -8.81
CA ALA A 202 -5.33 4.22 -9.53
C ALA A 202 -5.98 2.97 -10.14
N LEU A 203 -5.21 2.18 -10.91
CA LEU A 203 -5.71 0.97 -11.55
C LEU A 203 -6.15 -0.09 -10.54
N PHE A 204 -5.31 -0.33 -9.52
CA PHE A 204 -5.61 -1.30 -8.47
C PHE A 204 -6.95 -0.99 -7.77
N HIS A 205 -7.16 0.28 -7.44
CA HIS A 205 -8.38 0.71 -6.76
C HIS A 205 -9.59 0.80 -7.69
N ASP A 206 -9.40 1.08 -8.98
CA ASP A 206 -10.48 0.94 -9.96
C ASP A 206 -10.94 -0.52 -10.06
N GLY A 207 -10.01 -1.47 -10.16
CA GLY A 207 -10.32 -2.90 -10.15
C GLY A 207 -11.03 -3.32 -8.86
N THR A 208 -10.55 -2.85 -7.71
CA THR A 208 -11.20 -3.11 -6.41
C THR A 208 -12.65 -2.59 -6.37
N LYS A 209 -12.90 -1.39 -6.92
CA LYS A 209 -14.25 -0.84 -6.99
C LYS A 209 -15.15 -1.65 -7.93
N GLN A 210 -14.64 -2.14 -9.06
CA GLN A 210 -15.38 -3.04 -9.97
C GLN A 210 -15.80 -4.33 -9.26
N ARG A 211 -14.88 -4.97 -8.51
CA ARG A 211 -15.20 -6.13 -7.65
C ARG A 211 -16.30 -5.83 -6.65
N ALA A 212 -16.28 -4.66 -6.01
CA ALA A 212 -17.33 -4.27 -5.06
C ALA A 212 -18.72 -4.16 -5.70
N HIS A 213 -18.81 -3.93 -7.02
CA HIS A 213 -20.05 -3.91 -7.79
C HIS A 213 -20.40 -5.27 -8.42
N GLY A 214 -19.64 -6.33 -8.11
CA GLY A 214 -19.83 -7.67 -8.65
C GLY A 214 -19.18 -7.91 -10.02
N ASP A 215 -18.39 -6.96 -10.53
CA ASP A 215 -17.64 -7.10 -11.78
C ASP A 215 -16.23 -7.64 -11.51
N GLU A 216 -16.13 -8.96 -11.34
CA GLU A 216 -14.86 -9.64 -11.10
C GLU A 216 -13.98 -9.69 -12.36
N GLU A 217 -14.58 -9.79 -13.55
CA GLU A 217 -13.82 -9.81 -14.81
C GLU A 217 -13.11 -8.46 -15.04
N GLY A 218 -13.84 -7.37 -14.83
CA GLY A 218 -13.30 -6.02 -14.87
C GLY A 218 -12.23 -5.81 -13.79
N CYS A 219 -12.46 -6.29 -12.56
CA CYS A 219 -11.47 -6.28 -11.50
C CYS A 219 -10.15 -6.93 -11.94
N ILE A 220 -10.20 -8.18 -12.39
CA ILE A 220 -9.00 -8.91 -12.80
C ILE A 220 -8.34 -8.27 -14.03
N THR A 221 -9.10 -7.68 -14.94
CA THR A 221 -8.55 -6.90 -16.06
C THR A 221 -7.70 -5.73 -15.57
N ARG A 222 -8.19 -4.96 -14.60
CA ARG A 222 -7.41 -3.88 -13.96
C ARG A 222 -6.21 -4.39 -13.17
N MET A 223 -6.34 -5.51 -12.47
CA MET A 223 -5.21 -6.13 -11.77
C MET A 223 -4.11 -6.57 -12.75
N ARG A 224 -4.47 -7.08 -13.94
CA ARG A 224 -3.50 -7.40 -15.01
C ARG A 224 -2.82 -6.15 -15.56
N GLU A 225 -3.58 -5.08 -15.82
CA GLU A 225 -3.00 -3.80 -16.25
C GLU A 225 -2.00 -3.27 -15.21
N CYS A 226 -2.37 -3.32 -13.92
CA CYS A 226 -1.52 -2.91 -12.81
C CYS A 226 -0.24 -3.77 -12.70
N ALA A 227 -0.38 -5.10 -12.70
CA ALA A 227 0.75 -6.03 -12.59
C ALA A 227 1.67 -6.03 -13.83
N GLY A 228 1.14 -5.63 -15.00
CA GLY A 228 1.90 -5.45 -16.24
C GLY A 228 2.79 -4.21 -16.25
N LEU A 229 2.69 -3.34 -15.26
CA LEU A 229 3.58 -2.19 -15.08
C LEU A 229 4.91 -2.64 -14.46
N ASP A 230 5.99 -1.95 -14.81
CA ASP A 230 7.29 -2.12 -14.16
C ASP A 230 7.17 -1.81 -12.66
N ASN A 231 7.45 -2.81 -11.82
CA ASN A 231 7.41 -2.68 -10.37
C ASN A 231 8.43 -1.64 -9.88
N THR A 232 7.95 -0.65 -9.12
CA THR A 232 8.76 0.40 -8.50
C THR A 232 9.44 -0.05 -7.19
N ARG A 233 9.31 -1.33 -6.83
CA ARG A 233 9.78 -2.02 -5.61
C ARG A 233 9.05 -1.68 -4.32
N ILE A 234 8.23 -0.62 -4.29
CA ILE A 234 7.67 -0.05 -3.06
C ILE A 234 6.14 -0.09 -3.01
N ASP A 235 5.46 -0.21 -4.15
CA ASP A 235 3.99 -0.14 -4.19
C ASP A 235 3.36 -1.48 -3.82
N GLN A 236 2.63 -1.53 -2.69
CA GLN A 236 1.98 -2.77 -2.24
C GLN A 236 0.91 -3.22 -3.22
N GLU A 237 0.18 -2.25 -3.77
CA GLU A 237 -0.89 -2.43 -4.74
C GLU A 237 -0.41 -3.21 -5.96
N TRP A 238 0.85 -3.06 -6.36
CA TRP A 238 1.43 -3.87 -7.45
C TRP A 238 1.57 -5.35 -7.06
N TYR A 239 2.12 -5.64 -5.87
CA TYR A 239 2.28 -7.02 -5.39
C TYR A 239 0.92 -7.69 -5.17
N LEU A 240 -0.04 -6.94 -4.62
CA LEU A 240 -1.41 -7.38 -4.43
C LEU A 240 -2.08 -7.66 -5.77
N ALA A 241 -1.99 -6.75 -6.75
CA ALA A 241 -2.52 -6.95 -8.10
C ALA A 241 -1.95 -8.22 -8.76
N ARG A 242 -0.63 -8.39 -8.71
CA ARG A 242 0.04 -9.58 -9.25
C ARG A 242 -0.49 -10.85 -8.61
N HIS A 243 -0.64 -10.86 -7.29
CA HIS A 243 -1.16 -12.00 -6.55
C HIS A 243 -2.62 -12.33 -6.92
N GLU A 244 -3.46 -11.31 -7.13
CA GLU A 244 -4.85 -11.49 -7.60
C GLU A 244 -4.89 -12.12 -9.00
N VAL A 245 -4.00 -11.68 -9.91
CA VAL A 245 -3.87 -12.25 -11.26
C VAL A 245 -3.39 -13.70 -11.22
N GLU A 246 -2.46 -14.03 -10.32
CA GLU A 246 -1.97 -15.40 -10.13
C GLU A 246 -3.07 -16.31 -9.56
N ARG A 247 -3.83 -15.82 -8.56
CA ARG A 247 -4.96 -16.56 -7.98
C ARG A 247 -6.07 -16.84 -9.00
N ALA A 248 -6.38 -15.89 -9.87
CA ALA A 248 -7.42 -16.05 -10.90
C ALA A 248 -7.08 -17.07 -12.00
N LYS A 249 -5.85 -17.60 -12.05
CA LYS A 249 -5.44 -18.65 -12.99
C LYS A 249 -5.60 -20.07 -12.44
N GLN A 250 -5.80 -20.21 -11.13
CA GLN A 250 -5.96 -21.48 -10.42
C GLN A 250 -7.42 -21.90 -10.41
#